data_AF-A0A5J4P9G8-F1
#
_entry.id   AF-A0A5J4P9G8-F1
#
_cell.length_a   1.000
_cell.length_b   1.000
_cell.length_c   1.000
_cell.angle_alpha   90.00
_cell.angle_beta   90.00
_cell.angle_gamma   90.00
#
_symmetry.space_group_name_H-M   'P 1'
#
loop_
_entity.id
_entity.type
_entity.pdbx_description
1 polymer ?
#
loop_
_entity_poly.entity_id
_entity_poly.type
_entity_poly.pdbx_seq_one_letter_code
_entity_poly.pdbx_strand_id
1 'polypeptide(L)'
;RQIYHLYGFRQIETPAMEMLSTLMGKYGDEGDKLLFKIQNSGDYLSEVTDEELVSRNTLKLASKLCEKGLRYDLTVPFARYVTMHRDDIVFPFKRYQIQPVWRSDRPQKGRYREFYQCDADVIGSNSLLNETELIQIIDTTFHRLGIRVCIKINNRKILSGIAEMIGEADKITDITTAIDKLDKTGVEN
;
A
#
# COMPACT_ATOMS: atom_id res chain seq x y z
N ARG A 1 13.66 13.68 -3.18
CA ARG A 1 14.91 13.02 -3.66
C ARG A 1 16.14 13.50 -2.88
N GLN A 2 16.55 14.77 -2.98
CA GLN A 2 17.73 15.28 -2.24
C GLN A 2 17.71 14.95 -0.74
N ILE A 3 16.57 15.15 -0.07
CA ILE A 3 16.42 14.84 1.35
C ILE A 3 16.64 13.35 1.62
N TYR A 4 15.98 12.45 0.86
CA TYR A 4 16.18 11.01 1.01
C TYR A 4 17.67 10.61 0.90
N HIS A 5 18.41 11.19 -0.05
CA HIS A 5 19.85 10.93 -0.16
C HIS A 5 20.66 11.44 1.04
N LEU A 6 20.30 12.59 1.62
CA LEU A 6 20.96 13.10 2.85
C LEU A 6 20.82 12.14 4.03
N TYR A 7 19.69 11.43 4.12
CA TYR A 7 19.44 10.41 5.14
C TYR A 7 19.91 9.00 4.75
N GLY A 8 20.64 8.86 3.63
CA GLY A 8 21.20 7.58 3.19
C GLY A 8 20.19 6.62 2.55
N PHE A 9 18.99 7.08 2.19
CA PHE A 9 18.00 6.27 1.48
C PHE A 9 18.39 6.12 0.01
N ARG A 10 18.33 4.89 -0.51
CA ARG A 10 18.60 4.59 -1.92
C ARG A 10 17.29 4.49 -2.71
N GLN A 11 17.32 4.94 -3.96
CA GLN A 11 16.17 4.76 -4.83
C GLN A 11 16.04 3.29 -5.23
N ILE A 12 14.82 2.78 -5.19
CA ILE A 12 14.44 1.60 -5.94
C ILE A 12 13.31 1.96 -6.91
N GLU A 13 13.14 1.14 -7.94
CA GLU A 13 11.99 1.20 -8.82
C GLU A 13 11.49 -0.21 -9.07
N THR A 14 10.17 -0.36 -9.10
CA THR A 14 9.52 -1.61 -9.49
C THR A 14 8.76 -1.42 -10.81
N PRO A 15 8.52 -2.50 -11.57
CA PRO A 15 7.72 -2.43 -12.78
C PRO A 15 6.32 -1.85 -12.52
N ALA A 16 5.70 -1.30 -13.56
CA ALA A 16 4.30 -0.82 -13.48
C ALA A 16 3.31 -1.98 -13.32
N MET A 17 3.65 -3.14 -13.89
CA MET A 17 2.85 -4.34 -13.84
C MET A 17 3.48 -5.36 -12.88
N GLU A 18 2.65 -5.93 -12.03
CA GLU A 18 2.98 -7.03 -11.14
C GLU A 18 2.08 -8.23 -11.46
N MET A 19 2.50 -9.43 -11.06
CA MET A 19 1.61 -10.60 -11.13
C MET A 19 0.39 -10.37 -10.23
N LEU A 20 -0.82 -10.69 -10.69
CA LEU A 20 -2.02 -10.54 -9.87
C LEU A 20 -1.93 -11.34 -8.57
N SER A 21 -1.29 -12.51 -8.59
CA SER A 21 -1.02 -13.31 -7.39
C SER A 21 -0.17 -12.59 -6.35
N THR A 22 0.64 -11.61 -6.74
CA THR A 22 1.42 -10.77 -5.82
C THR A 22 0.55 -9.70 -5.16
N LEU A 23 -0.42 -9.14 -5.91
CA LEU A 23 -1.24 -8.01 -5.49
C LEU A 23 -2.50 -8.44 -4.71
N MET A 24 -3.10 -9.57 -5.08
CA MET A 24 -4.36 -10.05 -4.50
C MET A 24 -4.20 -10.48 -3.04
N GLY A 25 -5.23 -10.20 -2.23
CA GLY A 25 -5.31 -10.49 -0.81
C GLY A 25 -4.48 -9.56 0.07
N LYS A 26 -3.87 -8.50 -0.51
CA LYS A 26 -3.01 -7.56 0.22
C LYS A 26 -3.71 -6.27 0.61
N TYR A 27 -4.84 -5.96 -0.03
CA TYR A 27 -5.55 -4.68 0.15
C TYR A 27 -6.93 -4.85 0.80
N GLY A 28 -7.24 -6.05 1.31
CA GLY A 28 -8.57 -6.40 1.81
C GLY A 28 -9.61 -6.57 0.69
N ASP A 29 -10.79 -7.06 1.05
CA ASP A 29 -11.84 -7.43 0.08
C ASP A 29 -12.33 -6.26 -0.78
N GLU A 30 -12.30 -5.03 -0.25
CA GLU A 30 -12.62 -3.83 -1.01
C GLU A 30 -11.45 -3.40 -1.89
N GLY A 31 -10.21 -3.40 -1.38
CA GLY A 31 -9.03 -2.97 -2.11
C GLY A 31 -8.72 -3.85 -3.32
N ASP A 32 -8.93 -5.16 -3.22
CA ASP A 32 -8.71 -6.09 -4.33
C ASP A 32 -9.65 -5.84 -5.52
N LYS A 33 -10.86 -5.32 -5.26
CA LYS A 33 -11.80 -4.92 -6.30
C LYS A 33 -11.35 -3.65 -7.02
N LEU A 34 -10.43 -2.90 -6.43
CA LEU A 34 -9.92 -1.63 -6.92
C LEU A 34 -8.64 -1.76 -7.77
N LEU A 35 -8.21 -2.99 -8.07
CA LEU A 35 -7.06 -3.26 -8.92
C LEU A 35 -7.41 -3.13 -10.40
N PHE A 36 -6.55 -2.44 -11.16
CA PHE A 36 -6.57 -2.52 -12.62
C PHE A 36 -5.90 -3.82 -13.06
N LYS A 37 -6.68 -4.69 -13.70
CA LYS A 37 -6.22 -5.96 -14.27
C LYS A 37 -5.87 -5.75 -15.74
N ILE A 38 -4.79 -6.40 -16.19
CA ILE A 38 -4.33 -6.36 -17.56
C ILE A 38 -4.72 -7.69 -18.22
N GLN A 39 -5.47 -7.59 -19.32
CA GLN A 39 -5.85 -8.74 -20.12
C GLN A 39 -4.62 -9.44 -20.71
N ASN A 40 -4.64 -10.77 -20.70
CA ASN A 40 -3.59 -11.57 -21.32
C ASN A 40 -3.48 -11.27 -22.82
N SER A 41 -2.26 -11.29 -23.34
CA SER A 41 -2.01 -11.11 -24.77
C SER A 41 -2.33 -12.39 -25.55
N GLY A 42 -2.57 -12.28 -26.86
CA GLY A 42 -2.88 -13.43 -27.72
C GLY A 42 -4.32 -13.92 -27.57
N ASP A 43 -4.55 -15.20 -27.81
CA ASP A 43 -5.86 -15.83 -27.60
C ASP A 43 -6.11 -16.05 -26.10
N TYR A 44 -6.55 -15.00 -25.42
CA TYR A 44 -6.84 -14.99 -23.98
C TYR A 44 -8.04 -15.86 -23.59
N LEU A 45 -8.77 -16.44 -24.55
CA LEU A 45 -9.86 -17.38 -24.30
C LEU A 45 -9.43 -18.85 -24.45
N SER A 46 -8.22 -19.10 -24.95
CA SER A 46 -7.72 -20.47 -25.19
C SER A 46 -7.76 -21.40 -23.98
N GLU A 47 -7.67 -20.85 -22.76
CA GLU A 47 -7.75 -21.60 -21.49
C GLU A 47 -9.12 -21.54 -20.78
N VAL A 48 -10.13 -20.97 -21.44
CA VAL A 48 -11.49 -20.79 -20.92
C VAL A 48 -12.44 -21.72 -21.66
N THR A 49 -13.18 -22.55 -20.91
CA THR A 49 -14.17 -23.45 -21.53
C THR A 49 -15.52 -22.75 -21.76
N ASP A 50 -16.32 -23.27 -22.68
CA ASP A 50 -17.66 -22.75 -22.94
C ASP A 50 -18.54 -22.81 -21.68
N GLU A 51 -18.41 -23.85 -20.86
CA GLU A 51 -19.14 -23.94 -19.58
C GLU A 51 -18.76 -22.82 -18.61
N GLU A 52 -17.49 -22.42 -18.58
CA GLU A 52 -17.02 -21.31 -17.74
C GLU A 52 -17.56 -19.97 -18.23
N LEU A 53 -17.64 -19.75 -19.55
CA LEU A 53 -18.27 -18.57 -20.13
C LEU A 53 -19.76 -18.52 -19.82
N VAL A 54 -20.47 -19.64 -19.97
CA VAL A 54 -21.92 -19.73 -19.67
C VAL A 54 -22.18 -19.51 -18.18
N SER A 55 -21.29 -19.96 -17.29
CA SER A 55 -21.43 -19.75 -15.84
C SER A 55 -21.42 -18.27 -15.42
N ARG A 56 -20.84 -17.39 -16.26
CA ARG A 56 -20.67 -15.95 -16.00
C ARG A 56 -20.02 -15.62 -14.64
N ASN A 57 -19.20 -16.54 -14.10
CA ASN A 57 -18.45 -16.29 -12.88
C ASN A 57 -17.28 -15.35 -13.17
N THR A 58 -17.51 -14.04 -13.01
CA THR A 58 -16.55 -12.99 -13.35
C THR A 58 -15.25 -13.07 -12.56
N LEU A 59 -15.28 -13.56 -11.32
CA LEU A 59 -14.07 -13.71 -10.50
C LEU A 59 -13.17 -14.83 -11.04
N LYS A 60 -13.75 -15.99 -11.32
CA LYS A 60 -13.04 -17.14 -11.89
C LYS A 60 -12.51 -16.85 -13.30
N LEU A 61 -13.32 -16.15 -14.11
CA LEU A 61 -12.91 -15.71 -15.44
C LEU A 61 -11.78 -14.69 -15.34
N ALA A 62 -11.87 -13.69 -14.46
CA ALA A 62 -10.85 -12.66 -14.34
C ALA A 62 -9.46 -13.23 -13.99
N SER A 63 -9.37 -14.30 -13.19
CA SER A 63 -8.09 -14.95 -12.89
C SER A 63 -7.48 -15.73 -14.04
N LYS A 64 -8.29 -16.14 -15.04
CA LYS A 64 -7.81 -16.80 -16.26
C LYS A 64 -7.51 -15.80 -17.38
N LEU A 65 -8.33 -14.75 -17.46
CA LEU A 65 -8.24 -13.72 -18.51
C LEU A 65 -7.14 -12.70 -18.23
N CYS A 66 -6.74 -12.54 -16.97
CA CYS A 66 -5.73 -11.58 -16.54
C CYS A 66 -4.75 -12.26 -15.60
N GLU A 67 -3.46 -12.28 -15.95
CA GLU A 67 -2.38 -12.75 -15.07
C GLU A 67 -1.65 -11.59 -14.38
N LYS A 68 -1.74 -10.37 -14.96
CA LYS A 68 -1.05 -9.15 -14.51
C LYS A 68 -2.02 -8.08 -14.06
N GLY A 69 -1.55 -7.22 -13.16
CA GLY A 69 -2.24 -6.01 -12.75
C GLY A 69 -1.27 -4.84 -12.60
N LEU A 70 -1.80 -3.63 -12.66
CA LEU A 70 -1.02 -2.43 -12.34
C LEU A 70 -0.80 -2.36 -10.83
N ARG A 71 0.39 -1.90 -10.42
CA ARG A 71 0.70 -1.70 -9.00
C ARG A 71 -0.28 -0.70 -8.36
N TYR A 72 -0.81 -1.08 -7.20
CA TYR A 72 -1.79 -0.31 -6.45
C TYR A 72 -1.16 0.63 -5.41
N ASP A 73 -0.02 0.21 -4.89
CA ASP A 73 0.86 0.95 -3.99
C ASP A 73 2.33 0.60 -4.25
N LEU A 74 3.25 1.19 -3.47
CA LEU A 74 4.68 0.89 -3.54
C LEU A 74 5.13 -0.14 -2.48
N THR A 75 4.34 -0.36 -1.44
CA THR A 75 4.68 -1.28 -0.32
C THR A 75 4.65 -2.75 -0.72
N VAL A 76 3.63 -3.21 -1.45
CA VAL A 76 3.55 -4.62 -1.88
C VAL A 76 4.66 -4.97 -2.88
N PRO A 77 4.92 -4.17 -3.94
CA PRO A 77 6.08 -4.39 -4.81
C PRO A 77 7.41 -4.36 -4.05
N PHE A 78 7.55 -3.50 -3.04
CA PHE A 78 8.73 -3.46 -2.19
C PHE A 78 8.91 -4.75 -1.39
N ALA A 79 7.86 -5.29 -0.77
CA ALA A 79 7.93 -6.57 -0.07
C ALA A 79 8.36 -7.72 -0.99
N ARG A 80 7.86 -7.75 -2.24
CA ARG A 80 8.32 -8.69 -3.27
C ARG A 80 9.80 -8.50 -3.59
N TYR A 81 10.23 -7.27 -3.85
CA TYR A 81 11.64 -6.94 -4.14
C TYR A 81 12.57 -7.45 -3.04
N VAL A 82 12.25 -7.18 -1.77
CA VAL A 82 13.05 -7.62 -0.62
C VAL A 82 13.11 -9.13 -0.53
N THR A 83 11.99 -9.82 -0.80
CA THR A 83 11.93 -11.28 -0.75
C THR A 83 12.78 -11.91 -1.86
N MET A 84 12.76 -11.34 -3.07
CA MET A 84 13.51 -11.85 -4.23
C MET A 84 15.02 -11.57 -4.14
N HIS A 85 15.42 -10.51 -3.43
CA HIS A 85 16.81 -10.06 -3.35
C HIS A 85 17.36 -10.12 -1.92
N ARG A 86 16.79 -10.99 -1.07
CA ARG A 86 17.09 -11.02 0.37
C ARG A 86 18.57 -11.23 0.66
N ASP A 87 19.24 -12.06 -0.14
CA ASP A 87 20.64 -12.41 0.03
C ASP A 87 21.60 -11.32 -0.52
N ASP A 88 21.10 -10.43 -1.39
CA ASP A 88 21.85 -9.32 -1.97
C ASP A 88 21.69 -8.02 -1.17
N ILE A 89 20.73 -7.96 -0.26
CA ILE A 89 20.40 -6.77 0.53
C ILE A 89 21.16 -6.76 1.86
N VAL A 90 21.86 -5.66 2.12
CA VAL A 90 22.46 -5.39 3.44
C VAL A 90 21.45 -4.69 4.34
N PHE A 91 21.25 -5.25 5.53
CA PHE A 91 20.36 -4.71 6.55
C PHE A 91 21.14 -3.89 7.60
N PRO A 92 20.57 -2.79 8.15
CA PRO A 92 19.26 -2.23 7.83
C PRO A 92 19.22 -1.60 6.44
N PHE A 93 18.16 -1.90 5.69
CA PHE A 93 17.99 -1.45 4.31
C PHE A 93 17.05 -0.24 4.29
N LYS A 94 17.54 0.89 3.76
CA LYS A 94 16.80 2.16 3.63
C LYS A 94 16.52 2.47 2.18
N ARG A 95 15.25 2.58 1.80
CA ARG A 95 14.85 2.85 0.42
C ARG A 95 13.82 3.96 0.33
N TYR A 96 13.88 4.72 -0.76
CA TYR A 96 12.77 5.57 -1.18
C TYR A 96 12.31 5.17 -2.58
N GLN A 97 11.04 5.44 -2.89
CA GLN A 97 10.45 5.14 -4.18
C GLN A 97 9.44 6.24 -4.56
N ILE A 98 9.56 6.76 -5.78
CA ILE A 98 8.68 7.82 -6.30
C ILE A 98 8.19 7.40 -7.69
N GLN A 99 7.02 6.79 -7.76
CA GLN A 99 6.46 6.24 -9.00
C GLN A 99 4.93 6.39 -9.04
N PRO A 100 4.32 6.44 -10.24
CA PRO A 100 2.87 6.48 -10.36
C PRO A 100 2.24 5.16 -9.92
N VAL A 101 1.06 5.20 -9.34
CA VAL A 101 0.25 4.02 -8.97
C VAL A 101 -1.14 4.16 -9.53
N TRP A 102 -1.84 3.03 -9.68
CA TRP A 102 -3.16 3.01 -10.30
C TRP A 102 -4.21 2.39 -9.38
N ARG A 103 -5.32 3.10 -9.19
CA ARG A 103 -6.46 2.65 -8.37
C ARG A 103 -7.76 2.85 -9.14
N SER A 104 -8.60 1.83 -9.22
CA SER A 104 -9.89 1.89 -9.91
C SER A 104 -11.03 2.45 -9.04
N ASP A 105 -10.67 3.23 -8.00
CA ASP A 105 -11.58 3.99 -7.16
C ASP A 105 -12.63 4.76 -7.97
N ARG A 106 -13.84 4.88 -7.40
CA ARG A 106 -14.85 5.78 -7.97
C ARG A 106 -14.29 7.20 -7.92
N PRO A 107 -14.19 7.91 -9.06
CA PRO A 107 -13.58 9.22 -9.10
C PRO A 107 -14.39 10.19 -8.23
N GLN A 108 -13.81 10.60 -7.11
CA GLN A 108 -14.26 11.75 -6.34
C GLN A 108 -13.52 12.99 -6.85
N LYS A 109 -14.04 14.19 -6.61
CA LYS A 109 -13.40 15.44 -7.02
C LYS A 109 -11.96 15.49 -6.50
N GLY A 110 -10.98 15.54 -7.41
CA GLY A 110 -9.55 15.58 -7.08
C GLY A 110 -8.86 14.21 -6.87
N ARG A 111 -9.57 13.08 -7.03
CA ARG A 111 -8.99 11.74 -6.98
C ARG A 111 -8.89 11.14 -8.39
N TYR A 112 -7.69 11.16 -8.93
CA TYR A 112 -7.37 10.55 -10.21
C TYR A 112 -7.12 9.05 -10.06
N ARG A 113 -7.29 8.30 -11.16
CA ARG A 113 -7.02 6.85 -11.23
C ARG A 113 -5.53 6.53 -11.36
N GLU A 114 -4.73 7.52 -11.75
CA GLU A 114 -3.27 7.49 -11.74
C GLU A 114 -2.77 8.69 -10.94
N PHE A 115 -1.85 8.43 -10.00
CA PHE A 115 -1.21 9.48 -9.21
C PHE A 115 0.12 8.98 -8.66
N TYR A 116 1.02 9.91 -8.28
CA TYR A 116 2.31 9.54 -7.70
C TYR A 116 2.20 9.22 -6.21
N GLN A 117 2.87 8.15 -5.80
CA GLN A 117 3.27 7.92 -4.42
C GLN A 117 4.75 8.24 -4.23
N CYS A 118 5.11 8.54 -2.98
CA CYS A 118 6.44 8.98 -2.59
C CYS A 118 6.73 8.38 -1.21
N ASP A 119 7.28 7.18 -1.22
CA ASP A 119 7.43 6.36 -0.02
C ASP A 119 8.91 6.31 0.43
N ALA A 120 9.11 6.14 1.73
CA ALA A 120 10.43 5.96 2.34
C ALA A 120 10.32 4.95 3.47
N ASP A 121 11.13 3.89 3.42
CA ASP A 121 11.01 2.74 4.31
C ASP A 121 12.39 2.28 4.78
N VAL A 122 12.41 1.79 6.03
CA VAL A 122 13.58 1.17 6.66
C VAL A 122 13.18 -0.23 7.13
N ILE A 123 13.94 -1.24 6.74
CA ILE A 123 13.70 -2.64 7.15
C ILE A 123 14.96 -3.26 7.77
N GLY A 124 14.75 -4.24 8.64
CA GLY A 124 15.85 -4.96 9.31
C GLY A 124 16.34 -4.33 10.61
N SER A 125 15.59 -3.40 11.21
CA SER A 125 15.88 -2.83 12.53
C SER A 125 14.60 -2.41 13.25
N ASN A 126 14.54 -2.69 14.56
CA ASN A 126 13.42 -2.30 15.45
C ASN A 126 13.75 -1.06 16.31
N SER A 127 14.82 -0.33 15.97
CA SER A 127 15.24 0.85 16.73
C SER A 127 14.33 2.04 16.47
N LEU A 128 13.84 2.68 17.55
CA LEU A 128 13.06 3.92 17.52
C LEU A 128 13.77 5.12 16.86
N LEU A 129 15.08 4.98 16.62
CA LEU A 129 15.83 5.96 15.83
C LEU A 129 15.35 6.01 14.38
N ASN A 130 14.84 4.91 13.82
CA ASN A 130 14.30 4.89 12.46
C ASN A 130 13.03 5.75 12.36
N GLU A 131 12.15 5.69 13.35
CA GLU A 131 10.93 6.47 13.46
C GLU A 131 11.26 7.96 13.60
N THR A 132 12.25 8.28 14.44
CA THR A 132 12.75 9.65 14.60
C THR A 132 13.31 10.19 13.29
N GLU A 133 14.09 9.39 12.56
CA GLU A 133 14.65 9.76 11.26
C GLU A 133 13.56 10.00 10.20
N LEU A 134 12.54 9.12 10.12
CA LEU A 134 11.40 9.29 9.22
C LEU A 134 10.61 10.57 9.53
N ILE A 135 10.39 10.88 10.80
CA ILE A 135 9.74 12.14 11.23
C ILE A 135 10.57 13.35 10.78
N GLN A 136 11.90 13.33 10.95
CA GLN A 136 12.77 14.40 10.49
C GLN A 136 12.78 14.55 8.97
N ILE A 137 12.71 13.44 8.22
CA ILE A 137 12.59 13.46 6.76
C ILE A 137 11.29 14.18 6.35
N ILE A 138 10.16 13.87 7.00
CA ILE A 138 8.87 14.51 6.74
C ILE A 138 8.97 16.01 7.03
N ASP A 139 9.41 16.38 8.24
CA ASP A 139 9.54 17.78 8.67
C ASP A 139 10.46 18.58 7.75
N THR A 140 11.66 18.08 7.46
CA THR A 140 12.62 18.72 6.57
C THR A 140 12.06 18.87 5.16
N THR A 141 11.29 17.88 4.68
CA THR A 141 10.67 17.94 3.35
C THR A 141 9.65 19.06 3.26
N PHE A 142 8.70 19.11 4.19
CA PHE A 142 7.67 20.14 4.17
C PHE A 142 8.23 21.53 4.50
N HIS A 143 9.21 21.62 5.40
CA HIS A 143 9.92 22.86 5.68
C HIS A 143 10.58 23.44 4.42
N ARG A 144 11.31 22.61 3.65
CA ARG A 144 11.93 23.06 2.38
C ARG A 144 10.91 23.42 1.30
N LEU A 145 9.74 22.81 1.32
CA LEU A 145 8.64 23.16 0.42
C LEU A 145 7.90 24.44 0.85
N GLY A 146 8.23 25.01 2.01
CA GLY A 146 7.53 26.18 2.56
C GLY A 146 6.12 25.86 3.06
N ILE A 147 5.83 24.60 3.35
CA ILE A 147 4.51 24.14 3.80
C ILE A 147 4.57 23.87 5.30
N ARG A 148 3.74 24.57 6.08
CA ARG A 148 3.59 24.31 7.51
C ARG A 148 2.74 23.08 7.72
N VAL A 149 3.26 22.10 8.45
CA VAL A 149 2.58 20.83 8.74
C VAL A 149 2.57 20.55 10.25
N CYS A 150 1.62 19.72 10.68
CA CYS A 150 1.59 19.15 12.02
C CYS A 150 1.66 17.63 11.88
N ILE A 151 2.69 17.01 12.48
CA ILE A 151 2.90 15.56 12.42
C ILE A 151 2.20 14.93 13.64
N LYS A 152 1.07 14.25 13.39
CA LYS A 152 0.37 13.47 14.43
C LYS A 152 1.01 12.09 14.56
N ILE A 153 1.37 11.70 15.78
CA ILE A 153 2.03 10.41 16.08
C ILE A 153 1.12 9.58 16.98
N ASN A 154 1.03 8.28 16.70
CA ASN A 154 0.32 7.31 17.53
C ASN A 154 1.07 5.96 17.53
N ASN A 155 0.76 5.10 18.49
CA ASN A 155 1.25 3.73 18.56
C ASN A 155 0.09 2.75 18.75
N ARG A 156 -0.04 1.78 17.84
CA ARG A 156 -1.12 0.78 17.88
C ARG A 156 -1.18 0.00 19.20
N LYS A 157 -0.04 -0.22 19.87
CA LYS A 157 0.03 -0.89 21.17
C LYS A 157 -0.73 -0.13 22.27
N ILE A 158 -0.81 1.20 22.18
CA ILE A 158 -1.59 2.02 23.11
C ILE A 158 -3.08 1.74 22.91
N LEU A 159 -3.54 1.73 21.65
CA LEU A 159 -4.94 1.43 21.33
C LEU A 159 -5.31 0.00 21.70
N SER A 160 -4.41 -0.96 21.47
CA SER A 160 -4.56 -2.35 21.91
C SER A 160 -4.68 -2.44 23.43
N GLY A 161 -3.80 -1.76 24.18
CA GLY A 161 -3.88 -1.72 25.64
C GLY A 161 -5.19 -1.09 26.15
N ILE A 162 -5.70 -0.04 25.50
CA ILE A 162 -7.01 0.54 25.85
C ILE A 162 -8.13 -0.47 25.61
N ALA A 163 -8.13 -1.16 24.47
CA ALA A 163 -9.13 -2.18 24.14
C ALA A 163 -9.12 -3.34 25.15
N GLU A 164 -7.92 -3.80 25.54
CA GLU A 164 -7.75 -4.81 26.60
C GLU A 164 -8.31 -4.34 27.95
N MET A 165 -8.02 -3.09 28.34
CA MET A 165 -8.48 -2.53 29.62
C MET A 165 -10.00 -2.38 29.73
N ILE A 166 -10.69 -2.18 28.61
CA ILE A 166 -12.16 -2.11 28.58
C ILE A 166 -12.83 -3.47 28.33
N GLY A 167 -12.04 -4.55 28.21
CA GLY A 167 -12.54 -5.91 28.00
C GLY A 167 -12.94 -6.24 26.56
N GLU A 168 -12.47 -5.48 25.57
CA GLU A 168 -12.87 -5.56 24.15
C GLU A 168 -11.66 -5.80 23.23
N ALA A 169 -10.71 -6.63 23.68
CA ALA A 169 -9.46 -6.90 22.97
C ALA A 169 -9.67 -7.51 21.57
N ASP A 170 -10.74 -8.28 21.40
CA ASP A 170 -11.16 -8.90 20.13
C ASP A 170 -11.72 -7.89 19.13
N LYS A 171 -12.14 -6.70 19.57
CA LYS A 171 -12.74 -5.65 18.72
C LYS A 171 -11.76 -4.57 18.27
N ILE A 172 -10.44 -4.80 18.39
CA ILE A 172 -9.43 -3.77 18.07
C ILE A 172 -9.56 -3.22 16.63
N THR A 173 -9.89 -4.06 15.65
CA THR A 173 -10.08 -3.66 14.26
C THR A 173 -11.31 -2.76 14.10
N ASP A 174 -12.40 -3.08 14.78
CA ASP A 174 -13.64 -2.29 14.74
C ASP A 174 -13.45 -0.94 15.44
N ILE A 175 -12.80 -0.94 16.61
CA ILE A 175 -12.47 0.27 17.38
C ILE A 175 -11.58 1.21 16.53
N THR A 176 -10.51 0.69 15.95
CA THR A 176 -9.60 1.52 15.12
C THR A 176 -10.29 2.05 13.86
N THR A 177 -11.17 1.26 13.25
CA THR A 177 -12.00 1.69 12.11
C THR A 177 -13.00 2.78 12.50
N ALA A 178 -13.64 2.64 13.66
CA ALA A 178 -14.56 3.65 14.19
C ALA A 178 -13.83 4.97 14.48
N ILE A 179 -12.63 4.91 15.07
CA ILE A 179 -11.78 6.08 15.31
C ILE A 179 -11.39 6.79 14.00
N ASP A 180 -11.00 6.05 12.95
CA ASP A 180 -10.71 6.66 11.63
C ASP A 180 -11.93 7.34 10.99
N LYS A 181 -13.13 6.81 11.25
CA LYS A 181 -14.39 7.37 10.75
C LYS A 181 -14.85 8.59 11.55
N LEU A 182 -14.58 8.66 12.86
CA LEU A 182 -14.95 9.78 13.72
C LEU A 182 -14.44 11.12 13.15
N ASP A 183 -13.21 11.14 12.64
CA ASP A 183 -12.61 12.34 12.00
C ASP A 183 -13.35 12.78 10.72
N LYS A 184 -14.11 11.87 10.08
CA LYS A 184 -14.84 12.12 8.82
C LYS A 184 -16.33 12.40 9.04
N THR A 185 -16.96 11.79 10.03
CA THR A 185 -18.43 11.83 10.23
C THR A 185 -18.90 12.60 11.47
N GLY A 186 -17.98 12.98 12.37
CA GLY A 186 -18.33 13.63 13.65
C GLY A 186 -18.84 12.66 14.72
N VAL A 187 -18.91 13.14 15.96
CA VAL A 187 -19.20 12.35 17.19
C VAL A 187 -20.69 11.98 17.33
N GLU A 188 -21.58 12.63 16.59
CA GLU A 188 -23.04 12.50 16.77
C GLU A 188 -23.72 11.47 15.84
N ASN A 189 -22.96 10.60 15.18
CA ASN A 189 -23.50 9.51 14.35
C ASN A 189 -23.23 8.12 14.96
#